data_AF-B1Y5G8-F1
#
_entry.id   AF-B1Y5G8-F1
#
_cell.length_a   1.000
_cell.length_b   1.000
_cell.length_c   1.000
_cell.angle_alpha   90.00
_cell.angle_beta   90.00
_cell.angle_gamma   90.00
#
_symmetry.space_group_name_H-M   'P 1'
#
loop_
_entity.id
_entity.type
_entity.pdbx_description
1 polymer ?
#
loop_
_entity_poly.entity_id
_entity_poly.type
_entity_poly.pdbx_seq_one_letter_code
_entity_poly.pdbx_strand_id
1 'polypeptide(L)'
;MNSSTRQSRAASVSRLSRAGRCLALSLALSVGWVGMASSVQAGMIGTQAVAEAGAAQQRLLDAFNRADVQQALVARGVDPAQAQLRIAALSDAQAEALLAEIDQAPAGADILGTIVFIFVLLLVTDILGFTKVYPFTRSIR
;
A
#
# COMPACT_ATOMS: atom_id res chain seq x y z
N MET A 1 90.93 2.45 -14.45
CA MET A 1 90.26 1.87 -15.64
C MET A 1 89.29 0.80 -15.16
N ASN A 2 88.07 0.80 -15.68
CA ASN A 2 87.00 -0.21 -15.53
C ASN A 2 85.84 0.12 -14.56
N SER A 3 84.93 0.91 -15.10
CA SER A 3 83.47 0.71 -15.23
C SER A 3 82.75 -0.40 -14.46
N SER A 4 81.51 -0.01 -14.09
CA SER A 4 80.32 -0.82 -13.85
C SER A 4 80.01 -1.09 -12.39
N THR A 5 79.05 -0.35 -11.84
CA THR A 5 77.75 -0.90 -11.41
C THR A 5 77.06 0.06 -10.43
N ARG A 6 75.98 0.69 -10.90
CA ARG A 6 74.70 0.92 -10.17
C ARG A 6 73.90 2.01 -10.89
N GLN A 7 73.54 1.70 -12.14
CA GLN A 7 72.32 2.24 -12.72
C GLN A 7 71.11 1.60 -12.02
N SER A 8 70.05 2.41 -11.90
CA SER A 8 68.65 1.97 -11.96
C SER A 8 68.05 1.28 -10.73
N ARG A 9 67.70 2.07 -9.72
CA ARG A 9 66.51 1.76 -8.88
C ARG A 9 65.28 2.36 -9.57
N ALA A 10 64.85 1.73 -10.66
CA ALA A 10 63.54 2.02 -11.23
C ALA A 10 62.48 1.48 -10.27
N ALA A 11 61.63 2.38 -9.77
CA ALA A 11 60.46 2.02 -8.98
C ALA A 11 59.59 1.06 -9.80
N SER A 12 59.43 -0.16 -9.30
CA SER A 12 58.51 -1.14 -9.86
C SER A 12 57.09 -0.64 -9.60
N VAL A 13 56.54 0.10 -10.56
CA VAL A 13 55.11 0.43 -10.58
C VAL A 13 54.39 -0.90 -10.86
N SER A 14 53.81 -1.47 -9.82
CA SER A 14 53.01 -2.69 -9.90
C SER A 14 51.87 -2.49 -10.90
N ARG A 15 52.00 -3.09 -12.09
CA ARG A 15 50.92 -3.14 -13.07
C ARG A 15 49.82 -4.04 -12.49
N LEU A 16 48.78 -3.45 -11.91
CA LEU A 16 47.60 -4.21 -11.46
C LEU A 16 47.04 -4.99 -12.66
N SER A 17 46.86 -6.30 -12.49
CA SER A 17 46.28 -7.19 -13.49
C SER A 17 44.85 -6.75 -13.83
N ARG A 18 44.37 -7.13 -15.02
CA ARG A 18 43.03 -6.76 -15.51
C ARG A 18 41.92 -7.15 -14.51
N ALA A 19 42.10 -8.27 -13.81
CA ALA A 19 41.20 -8.73 -12.75
C ALA A 19 41.17 -7.80 -11.52
N GLY A 20 42.32 -7.27 -11.09
CA GLY A 20 42.39 -6.33 -9.97
C GLY A 20 41.71 -4.98 -10.28
N ARG A 21 41.71 -4.55 -11.56
CA ARG A 21 41.00 -3.35 -11.98
C ARG A 21 39.49 -3.53 -12.00
N CYS A 22 38.99 -4.69 -12.45
CA CYS A 22 37.55 -4.99 -12.38
C CYS A 22 37.04 -5.04 -10.94
N LEU A 23 37.84 -5.62 -10.03
CA LEU A 23 37.47 -5.74 -8.62
C LEU A 23 37.48 -4.36 -7.92
N ALA A 24 38.50 -3.52 -8.20
CA ALA A 24 38.54 -2.15 -7.70
C ALA A 24 37.39 -1.28 -8.25
N LEU A 25 37.02 -1.44 -9.52
CA LEU A 25 35.87 -0.74 -10.11
C LEU A 25 34.55 -1.22 -9.49
N SER A 26 34.40 -2.52 -9.21
CA SER A 26 33.20 -3.05 -8.55
C SER A 26 33.04 -2.52 -7.12
N LEU A 27 34.14 -2.40 -6.37
CA LEU A 27 34.12 -1.81 -5.03
C LEU A 27 33.76 -0.33 -5.06
N ALA A 28 34.35 0.44 -5.98
CA ALA A 28 34.07 1.86 -6.14
C ALA A 28 32.61 2.13 -6.53
N LEU A 29 32.02 1.28 -7.36
CA LEU A 29 30.61 1.39 -7.74
C LEU A 29 29.66 1.13 -6.56
N SER A 30 30.03 0.20 -5.66
CA SER A 30 29.19 -0.19 -4.51
C SER A 30 29.10 0.91 -3.44
N VAL A 31 30.15 1.71 -3.27
CA VAL A 31 30.19 2.81 -2.29
C VAL A 31 29.32 3.99 -2.71
N GLY A 32 29.08 4.17 -4.02
CA GLY A 32 28.23 5.24 -4.54
C GLY A 32 26.75 5.11 -4.17
N TRP A 33 26.29 3.92 -3.77
CA TRP A 33 24.88 3.66 -3.43
C TRP A 33 24.49 4.09 -2.01
N VAL A 34 25.46 4.40 -1.15
CA VAL A 34 25.25 4.81 0.26
C VAL A 34 24.92 6.32 0.38
N GLY A 35 24.68 7.01 -0.74
CA GLY A 35 24.35 8.44 -0.78
C GLY A 35 22.85 8.78 -0.77
N MET A 36 21.96 7.80 -0.92
CA MET A 36 20.50 8.02 -0.89
C MET A 36 19.90 7.68 0.48
N ALA A 37 20.52 8.16 1.55
CA ALA A 37 19.82 8.29 2.82
C ALA A 37 18.91 9.52 2.70
N SER A 38 17.64 9.30 2.37
CA SER A 38 16.61 10.32 2.49
C SER A 38 16.66 10.89 3.90
N SER A 39 16.86 12.21 4.01
CA SER A 39 16.64 12.90 5.27
C SER A 39 15.17 12.76 5.60
N VAL A 40 14.85 11.89 6.56
CA VAL A 40 13.53 11.90 7.20
C VAL A 40 13.45 13.22 7.95
N GLN A 41 12.90 14.24 7.31
CA GLN A 41 12.48 15.45 7.98
C GLN A 41 11.37 15.04 8.95
N ALA A 42 11.74 14.85 10.21
CA ALA A 42 10.81 14.97 11.32
C ALA A 42 10.32 16.42 11.34
N GLY A 43 9.31 16.70 10.51
CA GLY A 43 8.60 17.97 10.57
C GLY A 43 8.11 18.15 11.99
N MET A 44 8.38 19.31 12.59
CA MET A 44 7.70 19.69 13.82
C MET A 44 6.21 19.57 13.55
N ILE A 45 5.56 18.62 14.22
CA ILE A 45 4.11 18.46 14.19
C ILE A 45 3.57 19.77 14.75
N GLY A 46 3.13 20.66 13.87
CA GLY A 46 2.49 21.90 14.27
C GLY A 46 1.36 21.54 15.22
N THR A 47 1.12 22.34 16.25
CA THR A 47 0.02 22.13 17.22
C THR A 47 -1.34 21.88 16.56
N GLN A 48 -1.51 22.30 15.30
CA GLN A 48 -2.63 21.96 14.41
C GLN A 48 -2.79 20.43 14.19
N ALA A 49 -1.70 19.71 13.95
CA ALA A 49 -1.70 18.25 13.80
C ALA A 49 -1.87 17.51 15.13
N VAL A 50 -1.72 18.18 16.27
CA VAL A 50 -2.10 17.65 17.59
C VAL A 50 -3.60 17.85 17.86
N ALA A 51 -4.24 18.87 17.27
CA ALA A 51 -5.70 19.01 17.31
C ALA A 51 -6.41 18.00 16.41
N GLU A 52 -5.74 17.52 15.35
CA GLU A 52 -6.18 16.38 14.53
C GLU A 52 -5.74 15.02 15.09
N ALA A 53 -4.86 15.00 16.10
CA ALA A 53 -4.50 13.77 16.80
C ALA A 53 -5.73 13.22 17.53
N GLY A 54 -6.11 11.99 17.20
CA GLY A 54 -7.34 11.32 17.62
C GLY A 54 -8.46 11.33 16.58
N ALA A 55 -8.46 12.24 15.59
CA ALA A 55 -9.58 12.37 14.66
C ALA A 55 -9.75 11.12 13.77
N ALA A 56 -8.63 10.54 13.31
CA ALA A 56 -8.63 9.32 12.53
C ALA A 56 -9.13 8.11 13.33
N GLN A 57 -8.66 7.98 14.58
CA GLN A 57 -9.12 6.93 15.48
C GLN A 57 -10.62 7.06 15.76
N GLN A 58 -11.11 8.28 16.00
CA GLN A 58 -12.53 8.53 16.22
C GLN A 58 -13.38 8.15 15.00
N ARG A 59 -12.98 8.57 13.79
CA ARG A 59 -13.68 8.19 12.54
C ARG A 59 -13.71 6.68 12.34
N LEU A 60 -12.62 5.99 12.65
CA LEU A 60 -12.54 4.54 12.55
C LEU A 60 -13.47 3.85 13.57
N LEU A 61 -13.54 4.37 14.80
CA LEU A 61 -14.50 3.90 15.80
C LEU A 61 -15.95 4.13 15.36
N ASP A 62 -16.26 5.29 14.79
CA ASP A 62 -17.60 5.60 14.27
C ASP A 62 -17.99 4.65 13.12
N ALA A 63 -17.06 4.39 12.20
CA ALA A 63 -17.26 3.42 11.12
C ALA A 63 -17.48 2.00 11.65
N PHE A 64 -16.70 1.59 12.66
CA PHE A 64 -16.85 0.28 13.33
C PHE A 64 -18.17 0.16 14.12
N ASN A 65 -18.67 1.25 14.70
CA ASN A 65 -19.90 1.25 15.49
C ASN A 65 -21.19 1.12 14.65
N ARG A 66 -21.10 1.17 13.32
CA ARG A 66 -22.25 0.93 12.45
C ARG A 66 -22.75 -0.51 12.61
N ALA A 67 -24.06 -0.67 12.79
CA ALA A 67 -24.66 -1.97 13.12
C ALA A 67 -24.41 -3.05 12.04
N ASP A 68 -24.45 -2.66 10.77
CA ASP A 68 -24.15 -3.52 9.63
C ASP A 68 -22.68 -3.98 9.60
N VAL A 69 -21.75 -3.09 9.96
CA VAL A 69 -20.31 -3.41 10.08
C VAL A 69 -20.08 -4.42 11.19
N GLN A 70 -20.66 -4.18 12.38
CA GLN A 70 -20.52 -5.14 13.48
C GLN A 70 -21.14 -6.49 13.15
N GLN A 71 -22.33 -6.52 12.55
CA GLN A 71 -22.97 -7.77 12.13
C GLN A 71 -22.11 -8.54 11.12
N ALA A 72 -21.54 -7.85 10.13
CA ALA A 72 -20.66 -8.47 9.14
C ALA A 72 -19.36 -9.02 9.77
N LEU A 73 -18.79 -8.31 10.73
CA LEU A 73 -17.59 -8.75 11.45
C LEU A 73 -17.89 -9.94 12.39
N VAL A 74 -19.00 -9.92 13.11
CA VAL A 74 -19.46 -11.03 13.95
C VAL A 74 -19.75 -12.27 13.11
N ALA A 75 -20.37 -12.12 11.94
CA ALA A 75 -20.60 -13.22 11.01
C ALA A 75 -19.29 -13.87 10.50
N ARG A 76 -18.17 -13.12 10.55
CA ARG A 76 -16.82 -13.61 10.24
C ARG A 76 -16.07 -14.14 11.48
N GLY A 77 -16.72 -14.20 12.64
CA GLY A 77 -16.15 -14.70 13.89
C GLY A 77 -15.32 -13.67 14.66
N VAL A 78 -15.45 -12.37 14.36
CA VAL A 78 -14.76 -11.31 15.09
C VAL A 78 -15.55 -10.95 16.35
N ASP A 79 -14.88 -10.98 17.51
CA ASP A 79 -15.44 -10.45 18.75
C ASP A 79 -15.40 -8.90 18.75
N PRO A 80 -16.55 -8.21 18.82
CA PRO A 80 -16.60 -6.75 18.75
C PRO A 80 -15.89 -6.07 19.91
N ALA A 81 -15.88 -6.67 21.11
CA ALA A 81 -15.20 -6.08 22.26
C ALA A 81 -13.67 -6.09 22.05
N GLN A 82 -13.14 -7.20 21.53
CA GLN A 82 -11.71 -7.31 21.19
C GLN A 82 -11.33 -6.38 20.03
N ALA A 83 -12.19 -6.25 19.02
CA ALA A 83 -11.95 -5.35 17.90
C ALA A 83 -11.89 -3.88 18.37
N GLN A 84 -12.81 -3.46 19.24
CA GLN A 84 -12.85 -2.10 19.76
C GLN A 84 -11.59 -1.76 20.58
N LEU A 85 -11.11 -2.70 21.40
CA LEU A 85 -9.84 -2.54 22.13
C LEU A 85 -8.64 -2.37 21.20
N ARG A 86 -8.61 -3.10 20.07
CA ARG A 86 -7.54 -2.96 19.08
C ARG A 86 -7.58 -1.59 18.40
N ILE A 87 -8.75 -1.11 18.02
CA ILE A 87 -8.92 0.23 17.42
C ILE A 87 -8.48 1.31 18.41
N ALA A 88 -8.86 1.19 19.67
CA ALA A 88 -8.45 2.13 20.74
C ALA A 88 -6.93 2.11 21.00
N ALA A 89 -6.24 1.01 20.67
CA ALA A 89 -4.79 0.88 20.80
C ALA A 89 -4.00 1.37 19.57
N LEU A 90 -4.67 1.67 18.44
CA LEU A 90 -4.00 2.20 17.25
C LEU A 90 -3.51 3.63 17.48
N SER A 91 -2.35 3.95 16.93
CA SER A 91 -1.94 5.34 16.78
C SER A 91 -2.69 5.99 15.62
N ASP A 92 -2.76 7.32 15.60
CA ASP A 92 -3.47 8.06 14.55
C ASP A 92 -2.95 7.74 13.15
N ALA A 93 -1.64 7.60 12.97
CA ALA A 93 -1.04 7.23 11.69
C ALA A 93 -1.46 5.83 11.22
N GLN A 94 -1.65 4.88 12.15
CA GLN A 94 -2.15 3.55 11.83
C GLN A 94 -3.64 3.56 11.52
N ALA A 95 -4.42 4.39 12.24
CA ALA A 95 -5.84 4.57 11.96
C ALA A 95 -6.08 5.19 10.57
N GLU A 96 -5.30 6.21 10.19
CA GLU A 96 -5.34 6.79 8.84
C GLU A 96 -4.98 5.77 7.75
N ALA A 97 -3.91 5.00 7.96
CA ALA A 97 -3.52 3.96 7.01
C ALA A 97 -4.62 2.90 6.81
N LEU A 98 -5.30 2.51 7.90
CA LEU A 98 -6.39 1.55 7.83
C LEU A 98 -7.65 2.14 7.19
N LEU A 99 -8.00 3.39 7.47
CA LEU A 99 -9.10 4.08 6.80
C LEU A 99 -8.88 4.16 5.29
N ALA A 100 -7.65 4.47 4.86
CA ALA A 100 -7.29 4.49 3.44
C ALA A 100 -7.45 3.11 2.77
N GLU A 101 -7.17 2.01 3.51
CA GLU A 101 -7.41 0.66 3.01
C GLU A 101 -8.90 0.33 2.92
N ILE A 102 -9.70 0.76 3.91
CA ILE A 102 -11.16 0.59 3.91
C ILE A 102 -11.81 1.33 2.74
N ASP A 103 -11.37 2.55 2.44
CA ASP A 103 -11.88 3.36 1.33
C ASP A 103 -11.53 2.76 -0.05
N GLN A 104 -10.40 2.04 -0.13
CA GLN A 104 -9.97 1.35 -1.35
C GLN A 104 -10.56 -0.07 -1.47
N ALA A 105 -10.95 -0.67 -0.36
CA ALA A 105 -11.62 -1.96 -0.39
C ALA A 105 -12.92 -1.79 -1.16
N PRO A 106 -13.21 -2.64 -2.17
CA PRO A 106 -14.52 -2.70 -2.78
C PRO A 106 -15.49 -3.22 -1.71
N ALA A 107 -15.99 -2.32 -0.87
CA ALA A 107 -17.06 -2.57 0.06
C ALA A 107 -18.21 -3.12 -0.80
N GLY A 108 -18.46 -4.42 -0.64
CA GLY A 108 -19.20 -5.25 -1.60
C GLY A 108 -20.35 -4.45 -2.20
N ALA A 109 -20.27 -4.25 -3.52
CA ALA A 109 -21.13 -3.39 -4.32
C ALA A 109 -22.50 -3.30 -3.66
N ASP A 110 -22.80 -2.11 -3.12
CA ASP A 110 -23.99 -1.77 -2.34
C ASP A 110 -25.12 -2.76 -2.67
N ILE A 111 -25.63 -3.52 -1.69
CA ILE A 111 -26.61 -4.59 -1.96
C ILE A 111 -27.72 -4.05 -2.86
N LEU A 112 -28.09 -2.78 -2.66
CA LEU A 112 -29.01 -2.07 -3.52
C LEU A 112 -28.49 -1.92 -4.96
N GLY A 113 -27.25 -1.47 -5.17
CA GLY A 113 -26.58 -1.44 -6.47
C GLY A 113 -26.49 -2.82 -7.14
N THR A 114 -26.21 -3.89 -6.39
CA THR A 114 -26.21 -5.26 -6.92
C THR A 114 -27.61 -5.71 -7.34
N ILE A 115 -28.64 -5.45 -6.51
CA ILE A 115 -30.04 -5.75 -6.83
C ILE A 115 -30.48 -4.96 -8.07
N VAL A 116 -30.17 -3.68 -8.15
CA VAL A 116 -30.47 -2.82 -9.31
C VAL A 116 -29.76 -3.32 -10.56
N PHE A 117 -28.50 -3.73 -10.45
CA PHE A 117 -27.76 -4.31 -11.57
C PHE A 117 -28.42 -5.60 -12.08
N ILE A 118 -28.76 -6.53 -11.18
CA ILE A 118 -29.45 -7.78 -11.55
C ILE A 118 -30.82 -7.45 -12.18
N PHE A 119 -31.55 -6.50 -11.61
CA PHE A 119 -32.84 -6.04 -12.16
C PHE A 119 -32.69 -5.54 -13.60
N VAL A 120 -31.72 -4.65 -13.87
CA VAL A 120 -31.45 -4.10 -15.21
C VAL A 120 -30.98 -5.19 -16.17
N LEU A 121 -30.08 -6.08 -15.75
CA LEU A 121 -29.59 -7.19 -16.56
C LEU A 121 -30.75 -8.11 -16.99
N LEU A 122 -31.62 -8.47 -16.05
CA LEU A 122 -32.82 -9.26 -16.35
C LEU A 122 -33.80 -8.50 -17.23
N LEU A 123 -33.94 -7.19 -17.05
CA LEU A 123 -34.85 -6.37 -17.86
C LEU A 123 -34.39 -6.32 -19.32
N VAL A 124 -33.09 -6.09 -19.57
CA VAL A 124 -32.54 -6.07 -20.93
C VAL A 124 -32.69 -7.44 -21.59
N THR A 125 -32.39 -8.53 -20.88
CA THR A 125 -32.53 -9.89 -21.43
C THR A 125 -33.99 -10.29 -21.68
N ASP A 126 -34.95 -9.74 -20.94
CA ASP A 126 -36.38 -9.97 -21.17
C ASP A 126 -36.87 -9.25 -22.43
N ILE A 127 -36.46 -7.99 -22.63
CA ILE A 127 -36.80 -7.21 -23.85
C ILE A 127 -36.20 -7.85 -25.11
N LEU A 128 -34.98 -8.39 -25.02
CA LEU A 128 -34.35 -9.14 -26.11
C LEU A 128 -34.99 -10.53 -26.32
N GLY A 129 -35.83 -10.99 -25.39
CA GLY A 129 -36.52 -12.27 -25.47
C GLY A 129 -35.68 -13.48 -25.05
N PHE A 130 -34.48 -13.28 -24.48
CA PHE A 130 -33.67 -14.36 -23.91
C PHE A 130 -34.26 -14.89 -22.60
N THR A 131 -34.94 -14.02 -21.84
CA THR A 131 -35.66 -14.37 -20.61
C THR A 131 -37.12 -13.88 -20.67
N LYS A 132 -37.96 -14.32 -19.72
CA LYS A 132 -39.42 -14.02 -19.64
C LYS A 132 -39.85 -13.78 -18.18
N VAL A 133 -38.99 -13.12 -17.39
CA VAL A 133 -39.13 -12.94 -15.94
C VAL A 133 -40.17 -11.87 -15.60
N TYR A 134 -40.23 -10.79 -16.38
CA TYR A 134 -41.09 -9.64 -16.17
C TYR A 134 -42.35 -9.71 -17.06
N PRO A 135 -43.56 -9.84 -16.50
CA PRO A 135 -44.78 -9.95 -17.30
C PRO A 135 -45.16 -8.62 -17.97
N PHE A 136 -44.67 -7.48 -17.47
CA PHE A 136 -44.97 -6.15 -18.01
C PHE A 136 -44.20 -5.82 -19.31
N THR A 137 -43.18 -6.59 -19.67
CA THR A 137 -42.51 -6.48 -20.99
C THR A 137 -43.37 -7.06 -22.11
N ARG A 138 -44.46 -7.77 -21.76
CA ARG A 138 -45.37 -8.40 -22.70
C ARG A 138 -46.47 -7.42 -23.09
N SER A 139 -46.82 -7.40 -24.37
CA SER A 139 -48.02 -6.72 -24.83
C SER A 139 -49.27 -7.44 -24.30
N ILE A 140 -50.13 -6.72 -23.58
CA ILE A 140 -51.46 -7.19 -23.17
C ILE A 140 -52.30 -7.27 -24.46
N ARG A 141 -52.57 -8.49 -24.92
CA ARG A 141 -53.46 -8.78 -26.05
C ARG A 141 -54.85 -9.12 -25.54
#